data_AF-A0A960ZJU4-F1
#
_entry.id   AF-A0A960ZJU4-F1
#
_cell.length_a   1.000
_cell.length_b   1.000
_cell.length_c   1.000
_cell.angle_alpha   90.00
_cell.angle_beta   90.00
_cell.angle_gamma   90.00
#
_symmetry.space_group_name_H-M   'P 1'
#
loop_
_entity.id
_entity.type
_entity.pdbx_description
1 polymer ?
#
loop_
_entity_poly.entity_id
_entity_poly.type
_entity_poly.pdbx_seq_one_letter_code
_entity_poly.pdbx_strand_id
1 'polypeptide(L)'
;HPHPVCFLDGQICRFETSGPLIGVNAAAQYSSQKIVLKGGEIFLFFTDGLTELANHQNQFFGEEKIVEYFEEFINQDENFENILSDLLEKLNTFREDAEVEDDISMLAMRVSLRLGLT
;
A
#
# COMPACT_ATOMS: atom_id res chain seq x y z
N HIS A 1 6.87 0.30 -10.74
CA HIS A 1 6.76 0.31 -9.27
C HIS A 1 5.47 1.02 -8.90
N PRO A 2 4.56 0.36 -8.17
CA PRO A 2 3.30 0.96 -7.74
C PRO A 2 3.49 2.13 -6.78
N HIS A 3 2.51 3.04 -6.74
CA HIS A 3 2.49 4.15 -5.80
C HIS A 3 1.92 3.71 -4.45
N PRO A 4 2.51 4.14 -3.31
CA PRO A 4 1.91 3.90 -2.01
C PRO A 4 0.52 4.55 -1.92
N VAL A 5 -0.41 3.86 -1.27
CA VAL A 5 -1.72 4.44 -0.92
C VAL A 5 -1.60 5.11 0.45
N CYS A 6 -2.18 6.29 0.61
CA CYS A 6 -2.04 7.10 1.80
C CYS A 6 -3.37 7.68 2.29
N PHE A 7 -3.47 7.90 3.60
CA PHE A 7 -4.49 8.74 4.22
C PHE A 7 -3.80 9.94 4.86
N LEU A 8 -3.92 11.10 4.23
CA LEU A 8 -3.27 12.35 4.60
C LEU A 8 -4.31 13.46 4.66
N ASP A 9 -4.23 14.32 5.68
CA ASP A 9 -5.14 15.48 5.81
C ASP A 9 -6.64 15.14 5.63
N GLY A 10 -7.06 13.94 6.05
CA GLY A 10 -8.44 13.48 5.94
C GLY A 10 -8.85 12.98 4.55
N GLN A 11 -7.89 12.77 3.63
CA GLN A 11 -8.14 12.33 2.27
C GLN A 11 -7.29 11.12 1.91
N ILE A 12 -7.87 10.25 1.07
CA ILE A 12 -7.15 9.13 0.50
C ILE A 12 -6.42 9.62 -0.74
N CYS A 13 -5.16 9.23 -0.86
CA CYS A 13 -4.26 9.66 -1.92
C CYS A 13 -3.41 8.51 -2.43
N ARG A 14 -2.94 8.66 -3.68
CA ARG A 14 -1.79 7.94 -4.19
C ARG A 14 -0.58 8.84 -3.99
N PHE A 15 0.41 8.35 -3.25
CA PHE A 15 1.60 9.11 -3.01
C PHE A 15 2.51 9.03 -4.23
N GLU A 16 2.57 10.11 -5.00
CA GLU A 16 3.37 10.19 -6.22
C GLU A 16 4.85 9.90 -5.90
N THR A 17 5.33 8.79 -6.44
CA THR A 17 6.74 8.38 -6.36
C THR A 17 7.25 8.21 -7.78
N SER A 18 8.43 8.75 -8.07
CA SER A 18 9.06 8.56 -9.36
C SER A 18 10.56 8.45 -9.20
N GLY A 19 11.17 7.74 -10.14
CA GLY A 19 12.61 7.56 -10.16
C GLY A 19 13.00 6.53 -11.20
N PRO A 20 14.21 6.65 -11.76
CA PRO A 20 14.76 5.61 -12.62
C PRO A 20 14.98 4.31 -11.84
N LEU A 21 14.95 3.18 -12.55
CA LEU A 21 15.34 1.89 -11.97
C LEU A 21 16.81 1.93 -11.52
N ILE A 22 17.04 1.40 -10.32
CA ILE A 22 18.39 1.29 -9.77
C ILE A 22 19.22 0.34 -10.63
N GLY A 23 20.45 0.76 -10.96
CA GLY A 23 21.42 -0.07 -11.69
C GLY A 23 21.31 -0.04 -13.21
N VAL A 24 20.28 0.59 -13.80
CA VAL A 24 20.13 0.66 -15.27
C VAL A 24 21.02 1.76 -15.89
N ASN A 25 21.14 2.90 -15.21
CA ASN A 25 21.94 4.03 -15.69
C ASN A 25 22.83 4.55 -14.55
N ALA A 26 24.15 4.51 -14.74
CA ALA A 26 25.12 5.02 -13.76
C ALA A 26 25.02 6.54 -13.54
N ALA A 27 24.45 7.28 -14.49
CA ALA A 27 24.18 8.71 -14.40
C ALA A 27 22.75 9.03 -13.95
N ALA A 28 21.97 8.04 -13.51
CA ALA A 28 20.63 8.23 -12.97
C ALA A 28 20.65 9.22 -11.79
N GLN A 29 19.74 10.20 -11.83
CA GLN A 29 19.50 11.09 -10.71
C GLN A 29 18.23 10.64 -10.00
N TYR A 30 18.31 10.56 -8.67
CA TYR A 30 17.21 10.18 -7.80
C TYR A 30 16.76 11.41 -7.02
N SER A 31 15.45 11.62 -6.94
CA SER A 31 14.84 12.63 -6.10
C SER A 31 14.30 12.02 -4.81
N SER A 32 14.30 12.80 -3.73
CA SER A 32 13.64 12.46 -2.49
C SER A 32 12.55 13.47 -2.19
N GLN A 33 11.41 13.00 -1.67
CA GLN A 33 10.38 13.86 -1.11
C GLN A 33 10.42 13.79 0.42
N LYS A 34 10.06 14.91 1.07
CA LYS A 34 9.94 14.99 2.53
C LYS A 34 8.57 15.55 2.85
N ILE A 35 7.86 14.88 3.73
CA ILE A 35 6.55 15.29 4.23
C ILE A 35 6.56 15.30 5.75
N VAL A 36 5.70 16.12 6.35
CA VAL A 36 5.49 16.15 7.79
C VAL A 36 4.21 15.37 8.07
N LEU A 37 4.34 14.28 8.82
CA LEU A 37 3.20 13.43 9.16
C LEU A 37 2.52 13.89 10.44
N LYS A 38 1.19 13.91 10.43
CA LYS A 38 0.32 14.19 11.58
C LYS A 38 -0.16 12.89 12.21
N GLY A 39 -0.55 12.95 13.48
CA GLY A 39 -1.13 11.79 14.14
C GLY A 39 -2.43 11.36 13.47
N GLY A 40 -2.58 10.06 13.26
CA GLY A 40 -3.69 9.45 12.52
C GLY A 40 -3.40 9.20 11.04
N GLU A 41 -2.34 9.77 10.47
CA GLU A 41 -2.01 9.55 9.06
C GLU A 41 -1.42 8.17 8.82
N ILE A 42 -1.78 7.59 7.66
CA ILE A 42 -1.50 6.19 7.32
C ILE A 42 -0.88 6.10 5.93
N PHE A 43 0.06 5.17 5.76
CA PHE A 43 0.57 4.72 4.47
C PHE A 43 0.48 3.21 4.35
N LEU A 44 0.18 2.76 3.14
CA LEU A 44 0.29 1.39 2.69
C LEU A 44 1.25 1.33 1.50
N PHE A 45 2.38 0.68 1.68
CA PHE A 45 3.38 0.41 0.65
C PHE A 45 3.28 -1.05 0.23
N PHE A 46 3.53 -1.33 -1.06
CA PHE A 46 3.50 -2.67 -1.61
C PHE A 46 4.38 -2.79 -2.86
N THR A 47 4.74 -4.03 -3.21
CA THR A 47 5.40 -4.38 -4.47
C THR A 47 4.37 -4.64 -5.58
N ASP A 48 4.83 -4.65 -6.84
CA ASP A 48 4.02 -4.99 -8.01
C ASP A 48 3.46 -6.41 -7.97
N GLY A 49 4.17 -7.37 -7.36
CA GLY A 49 3.62 -8.71 -7.11
C GLY A 49 2.24 -8.72 -6.42
N LEU A 50 1.91 -7.69 -5.61
CA LEU A 50 0.56 -7.54 -5.06
C LEU A 50 -0.47 -7.15 -6.13
N THR A 51 -0.13 -6.17 -6.97
CA THR A 51 -1.04 -5.64 -8.01
C THR A 51 -1.18 -6.59 -9.19
N GLU A 52 -0.12 -7.31 -9.53
CA GLU A 52 -0.01 -8.21 -10.69
C GLU A 52 -0.44 -9.64 -10.37
N LEU A 53 -0.76 -9.95 -9.11
CA LEU A 53 -1.35 -11.24 -8.74
C LEU A 53 -2.60 -11.51 -9.57
N ALA A 54 -2.58 -12.59 -10.35
CA ALA A 54 -3.68 -13.02 -11.19
C ALA A 54 -4.54 -14.09 -10.49
N ASN A 55 -5.85 -14.05 -10.74
CA ASN A 55 -6.74 -15.18 -10.45
C ASN A 55 -6.80 -16.16 -11.66
N HIS A 56 -7.58 -17.24 -11.52
CA HIS A 56 -7.79 -18.24 -12.59
C HIS A 56 -8.35 -17.69 -13.91
N GLN A 57 -8.94 -16.49 -13.88
CA GLN A 57 -9.46 -15.80 -15.06
C GLN A 57 -8.41 -14.88 -15.71
N ASN A 58 -7.15 -14.94 -15.25
CA ASN A 58 -6.07 -14.03 -15.62
C ASN A 58 -6.41 -12.55 -15.35
N GLN A 59 -7.27 -12.29 -14.36
CA GLN A 59 -7.55 -10.94 -13.92
C GLN A 59 -6.59 -10.59 -12.79
N PHE A 60 -5.93 -9.44 -12.90
CA PHE A 60 -5.06 -8.94 -11.85
C PHE A 60 -5.86 -8.43 -10.64
N PHE A 61 -5.27 -8.55 -9.45
CA PHE A 61 -5.83 -7.94 -8.24
C PHE A 61 -6.02 -6.44 -8.47
N GLY A 62 -4.97 -5.80 -8.99
CA GLY A 62 -5.00 -4.41 -9.46
C GLY A 62 -4.94 -3.40 -8.31
N GLU A 63 -4.48 -2.19 -8.64
CA GLU A 63 -4.33 -1.11 -7.66
C GLU A 63 -5.69 -0.62 -7.13
N GLU A 64 -6.74 -0.66 -7.95
CA GLU A 64 -8.06 -0.16 -7.54
C GLU A 64 -8.65 -0.96 -6.37
N LYS A 65 -8.50 -2.29 -6.35
CA LYS A 65 -8.96 -3.11 -5.21
C LYS A 65 -8.19 -2.81 -3.92
N ILE A 66 -6.92 -2.42 -4.04
CA ILE A 66 -6.10 -1.99 -2.88
C ILE A 66 -6.62 -0.67 -2.35
N VAL A 67 -6.92 0.29 -3.23
CA VAL A 67 -7.49 1.58 -2.84
C VAL A 67 -8.86 1.38 -2.21
N GLU A 68 -9.77 0.66 -2.85
CA GLU A 68 -11.12 0.34 -2.32
C GLU A 68 -11.04 -0.28 -0.93
N TYR A 69 -10.17 -1.29 -0.75
CA TYR A 69 -9.92 -1.88 0.57
C TYR A 69 -9.45 -0.84 1.59
N PHE A 70 -8.48 0.00 1.21
CA PHE A 70 -7.95 1.03 2.09
C PHE A 70 -9.03 2.05 2.46
N GLU A 71 -9.92 2.44 1.54
CA GLU A 71 -11.04 3.33 1.84
C GLU A 71 -12.03 2.69 2.82
N GLU A 72 -12.37 1.41 2.61
CA GLU A 72 -13.22 0.65 3.52
C GLU A 72 -12.62 0.60 4.93
N PHE A 73 -11.33 0.27 5.03
CA PHE A 73 -10.59 0.18 6.29
C PHE A 73 -10.61 1.51 7.08
N ILE A 74 -10.32 2.63 6.39
CA ILE A 74 -10.32 3.97 7.00
C ILE A 74 -11.70 4.36 7.52
N ASN A 75 -12.76 4.02 6.78
CA ASN A 75 -14.12 4.42 7.14
C ASN A 75 -14.74 3.59 8.28
N GLN A 76 -14.24 2.38 8.51
CA GLN A 76 -14.76 1.47 9.53
C GLN A 76 -14.13 1.63 10.92
N ASP A 77 -13.14 2.53 11.07
CA ASP A 77 -12.36 2.72 12.32
C ASP A 77 -11.82 1.39 12.88
N GLU A 78 -11.34 0.54 11.97
CA GLU A 78 -10.83 -0.79 12.31
C GLU A 78 -9.50 -0.72 13.08
N ASN A 79 -9.18 -1.81 13.79
CA ASN A 79 -7.87 -1.93 14.42
C ASN A 79 -6.78 -1.97 13.34
N PHE A 80 -5.93 -0.94 13.32
CA PHE A 80 -4.79 -0.85 12.40
C PHE A 80 -3.87 -2.06 12.37
N GLU A 81 -3.80 -2.83 13.46
CA GLU A 81 -3.01 -4.08 13.47
C GLU A 81 -3.53 -5.11 12.45
N ASN A 82 -4.80 -5.01 12.05
CA ASN A 82 -5.44 -5.95 11.12
C ASN A 82 -5.28 -5.56 9.64
N ILE A 83 -4.80 -4.34 9.34
CA ILE A 83 -4.78 -3.82 7.95
C ILE A 83 -4.04 -4.75 6.95
N LEU A 84 -3.00 -5.44 7.40
CA LEU A 84 -2.26 -6.37 6.55
C LEU A 84 -2.86 -7.77 6.54
N SER A 85 -3.45 -8.24 7.65
CA SER A 85 -4.11 -9.55 7.69
C SER A 85 -5.37 -9.56 6.84
N ASP A 86 -6.14 -8.48 6.87
CA ASP A 86 -7.43 -8.39 6.19
C ASP A 86 -7.22 -8.21 4.69
N LEU A 87 -6.20 -7.43 4.29
CA LEU A 87 -5.77 -7.35 2.89
C LEU A 87 -5.27 -8.70 2.38
N LEU A 88 -4.49 -9.44 3.19
CA LEU A 88 -4.03 -10.78 2.84
C LEU A 88 -5.19 -11.77 2.71
N GLU A 89 -6.23 -11.66 3.54
CA GLU A 89 -7.45 -12.46 3.40
C GLU A 89 -8.15 -12.14 2.07
N LYS A 90 -8.39 -10.86 1.76
CA LYS A 90 -8.98 -10.44 0.48
C LYS A 90 -8.18 -10.92 -0.72
N LEU A 91 -6.85 -10.87 -0.62
CA LEU A 91 -5.94 -11.39 -1.64
C LEU A 91 -6.11 -12.90 -1.86
N ASN A 92 -6.17 -13.67 -0.77
CA ASN A 92 -6.38 -15.12 -0.83
C ASN A 92 -7.78 -15.47 -1.34
N THR A 93 -8.81 -14.73 -0.96
CA THR A 93 -10.16 -14.91 -1.50
C THR A 93 -10.19 -14.61 -3.00
N PHE A 94 -9.48 -13.58 -3.46
CA PHE A 94 -9.45 -13.21 -4.88
C PHE A 94 -8.75 -14.25 -5.75
N ARG A 95 -7.60 -14.76 -5.29
CA ARG A 95 -6.79 -15.71 -6.06
C ARG A 95 -7.28 -17.16 -5.94
N GLU A 96 -8.01 -17.46 -4.88
CA GLU A 96 -8.36 -18.84 -4.49
C GLU A 96 -7.08 -19.69 -4.35
N ASP A 97 -6.92 -20.71 -5.19
CA ASP A 97 -5.74 -21.57 -5.28
C ASP A 97 -4.83 -21.25 -6.49
N ALA A 98 -5.05 -20.13 -7.19
CA ALA A 98 -4.16 -19.68 -8.26
C ALA A 98 -2.73 -19.45 -7.75
N GLU A 99 -1.75 -19.78 -8.59
CA GLU A 99 -0.33 -19.66 -8.27
C GLU A 99 0.09 -18.19 -8.07
N VAL A 100 1.02 -17.98 -7.16
CA VAL A 100 1.65 -16.68 -6.93
C VAL A 100 2.96 -16.69 -7.70
N GLU A 101 3.02 -15.93 -8.79
CA GLU A 101 4.17 -15.94 -9.72
C GLU A 101 5.31 -14.99 -9.30
N ASP A 102 5.03 -14.00 -8.45
CA ASP A 102 5.98 -12.98 -8.01
C ASP A 102 5.93 -12.74 -6.49
N ASP A 103 7.01 -12.19 -5.93
CA ASP A 103 7.13 -11.92 -4.50
C ASP A 103 6.20 -10.76 -4.06
N ILE A 104 5.35 -11.05 -3.07
CA ILE A 104 4.44 -10.07 -2.49
C ILE A 104 5.02 -9.53 -1.19
N SER A 105 5.25 -8.21 -1.15
CA SER A 105 5.64 -7.50 0.07
C SER A 105 4.70 -6.34 0.34
N MET A 106 4.31 -6.17 1.61
CA MET A 106 3.43 -5.10 2.07
C MET A 106 3.98 -4.49 3.36
N LEU A 107 3.80 -3.18 3.51
CA LEU A 107 4.13 -2.45 4.73
C LEU A 107 3.05 -1.41 5.00
N ALA A 108 2.41 -1.51 6.16
CA ALA A 108 1.51 -0.48 6.66
C ALA A 108 2.20 0.33 7.77
N MET A 109 2.04 1.64 7.72
CA MET A 109 2.56 2.56 8.74
C MET A 109 1.45 3.52 9.17
N ARG A 110 1.28 3.72 10.48
CA ARG A 110 0.41 4.74 11.05
C ARG A 110 1.19 5.59 12.05
N VAL A 111 1.01 6.91 11.98
CA VAL A 111 1.57 7.81 12.98
C VAL A 111 0.62 7.88 14.17
N SER A 112 1.01 7.30 15.30
CA SER A 112 0.20 7.37 16.51
C SER A 112 0.19 8.77 17.11
N LEU A 113 -0.97 9.23 17.57
CA LEU A 113 -1.07 10.39 18.43
C LEU A 113 -0.39 10.07 19.77
N ARG A 114 0.73 10.72 20.08
CA ARG A 114 1.20 10.77 21.47
C ARG A 114 0.30 11.73 22.22
N LEU A 115 -0.58 11.20 23.06
CA LEU A 115 -1.15 11.97 24.17
C LEU A 115 0.04 12.31 25.09
N GLY A 116 0.44 13.58 25.07
CA GLY A 116 1.38 14.09 26.06
C GLY A 116 0.74 13.94 27.44
N LEU A 117 1.24 13.00 28.24
CA LEU A 117 1.17 13.13 29.69
C LEU A 117 2.14 14.26 30.06
N THR A 118 1.64 15.50 30.01
CA THR A 118 2.22 16.64 30.74
C THR A 118 1.69 16.67 32.15
#